data_AF-K0R7N6-F1
#
_entry.id   AF-K0R7N6-F1
#
_cell.length_a   1.000
_cell.length_b   1.000
_cell.length_c   1.000
_cell.angle_alpha   90.00
_cell.angle_beta   90.00
_cell.angle_gamma   90.00
#
_symmetry.space_group_name_H-M   'P 1'
#
loop_
_entity.id
_entity.type
_entity.pdbx_description
1 polymer ?
#
loop_
_entity_poly.entity_id
_entity_poly.type
_entity_poly.pdbx_seq_one_letter_code
_entity_poly.pdbx_strand_id
1 'polypeptide(L)'
;AYHGGDGVQQDNARAVEFWTKAAMRGHAGSRYNLGWLEGNKGNHNRAVRHYLISAKMGERDSVENMKRSFMGGFATKEQYAEALKGYQDAVEEMKSPQRDEAMRLGHLLGKK
;
A
#
# COMPACT_ATOMS: atom_id res chain seq x y z
N ALA A 1 26.32 -8.10 -22.29
CA ALA A 1 26.15 -7.50 -20.96
C ALA A 1 25.28 -6.27 -21.12
N TYR A 2 24.02 -6.29 -20.66
CA TYR A 2 23.09 -5.18 -20.89
C TYR A 2 23.22 -4.15 -19.76
N HIS A 3 23.67 -2.94 -20.12
CA HIS A 3 23.72 -1.73 -19.31
C HIS A 3 22.31 -1.20 -18.98
N GLY A 4 21.56 -1.93 -18.15
CA GLY A 4 20.20 -1.53 -17.72
C GLY A 4 20.16 -0.75 -16.40
N GLY A 5 21.31 -0.50 -15.76
CA GLY A 5 21.37 0.00 -14.38
C GLY A 5 21.07 1.49 -14.22
N ASP A 6 21.63 2.34 -15.07
CA ASP A 6 21.67 3.78 -14.81
C ASP A 6 20.34 4.49 -15.11
N GLY A 7 19.68 4.16 -16.22
CA GLY A 7 18.36 4.72 -16.55
C GLY A 7 17.28 4.28 -15.57
N VAL A 8 17.29 2.99 -15.19
CA VAL A 8 16.33 2.42 -14.22
C VAL A 8 16.55 2.99 -12.82
N GLN A 9 17.80 3.24 -12.40
CA GLN A 9 18.07 3.91 -11.12
C GLN A 9 17.59 5.36 -11.10
N GLN A 10 17.80 6.13 -12.18
CA GLN A 10 17.31 7.50 -12.28
C GLN A 10 15.78 7.58 -12.28
N ASP A 11 15.11 6.69 -13.03
CA ASP A 11 13.64 6.66 -13.08
C ASP A 11 13.05 6.25 -11.73
N ASN A 12 13.69 5.31 -11.03
CA ASN A 12 13.30 4.94 -9.67
C ASN A 12 13.44 6.11 -8.69
N ALA A 13 14.48 6.95 -8.80
CA ALA A 13 14.66 8.09 -7.90
C ALA A 13 13.53 9.13 -8.07
N ARG A 14 13.15 9.47 -9.31
CA ARG A 14 12.01 10.38 -9.56
C ARG A 14 10.68 9.74 -9.13
N ALA A 15 10.49 8.45 -9.41
CA ALA A 15 9.29 7.73 -9.01
C ALA A 15 9.12 7.69 -7.48
N VAL A 16 10.21 7.56 -6.72
CA VAL A 16 10.19 7.61 -5.25
C VAL A 16 9.63 8.93 -4.74
N GLU A 17 10.01 10.06 -5.33
CA GLU A 17 9.48 11.35 -4.89
C GLU A 17 7.97 11.45 -5.10
N PHE A 18 7.48 11.03 -6.27
CA PHE A 18 6.04 11.02 -6.57
C PHE A 18 5.29 10.05 -5.67
N TRP A 19 5.79 8.83 -5.51
CA TRP A 19 5.18 7.84 -4.63
C TRP A 19 5.20 8.27 -3.18
N THR A 20 6.26 8.94 -2.72
CA THR A 20 6.33 9.47 -1.34
C THR A 20 5.25 10.52 -1.12
N LYS A 21 5.13 11.50 -2.03
CA LYS A 21 4.08 12.53 -1.95
C LYS A 21 2.67 11.92 -1.98
N ALA A 22 2.42 10.97 -2.88
CA ALA A 22 1.14 10.28 -2.98
C ALA A 22 0.85 9.40 -1.75
N ALA A 23 1.85 8.69 -1.23
CA ALA A 23 1.75 7.87 -0.03
C ALA A 23 1.47 8.72 1.22
N MET A 24 2.01 9.94 1.31
CA MET A 24 1.67 10.90 2.38
C MET A 24 0.22 11.40 2.29
N ARG A 25 -0.36 11.38 1.08
CA ARG A 25 -1.77 11.74 0.84
C ARG A 25 -2.73 10.55 0.95
N GLY A 26 -2.26 9.39 1.41
CA GLY A 26 -3.10 8.21 1.56
C GLY A 26 -3.33 7.42 0.26
N HIS A 27 -2.41 7.48 -0.71
CA HIS A 27 -2.47 6.59 -1.87
C HIS A 27 -1.83 5.23 -1.58
N ALA A 28 -2.66 4.18 -1.52
CA ALA A 28 -2.24 2.83 -1.12
C ALA A 28 -1.23 2.22 -2.11
N GLY A 29 -1.52 2.26 -3.41
CA GLY A 29 -0.60 1.75 -4.44
C GLY A 29 0.77 2.43 -4.46
N SER A 30 0.87 3.70 -4.04
CA SER A 30 2.18 4.35 -3.91
C SER A 30 2.95 3.87 -2.69
N ARG A 31 2.25 3.57 -1.60
CA ARG A 31 2.86 2.94 -0.42
C ARG A 31 3.37 1.54 -0.76
N TYR A 32 2.61 0.78 -1.54
CA TYR A 32 3.02 -0.51 -2.11
C TYR A 32 4.31 -0.40 -2.95
N ASN A 33 4.36 0.52 -3.91
CA ASN A 33 5.53 0.70 -4.78
C ASN A 33 6.80 1.07 -4.00
N LEU A 34 6.68 1.88 -2.95
CA LEU A 34 7.80 2.16 -2.03
C LEU A 34 8.27 0.89 -1.33
N GLY A 35 7.35 0.01 -0.91
CA GLY A 35 7.69 -1.29 -0.32
C GLY A 35 8.42 -2.20 -1.30
N TRP A 36 7.96 -2.26 -2.55
CA TRP A 36 8.61 -3.03 -3.62
C TRP A 36 10.03 -2.55 -3.88
N LEU A 37 10.23 -1.24 -3.95
CA LEU A 37 11.55 -0.67 -4.14
C LEU A 37 12.49 -0.97 -2.96
N GLU A 38 12.02 -0.82 -1.72
CA GLU A 38 12.83 -1.17 -0.54
C GLU A 38 13.18 -2.66 -0.54
N GLY A 39 12.26 -3.54 -0.95
CA GLY A 39 12.51 -4.97 -1.10
C GLY A 39 13.60 -5.28 -2.13
N ASN A 40 13.56 -4.64 -3.30
CA ASN A 40 14.58 -4.79 -4.34
C ASN A 40 15.96 -4.26 -3.91
N LYS A 41 16.00 -3.28 -3.00
CA LYS A 41 17.23 -2.78 -2.38
C LYS A 41 17.75 -3.68 -1.25
N GLY A 42 17.07 -4.79 -0.94
CA GLY A 42 17.39 -5.68 0.18
C GLY A 42 16.92 -5.17 1.55
N ASN A 43 16.20 -4.05 1.60
CA ASN A 43 15.69 -3.45 2.82
C ASN A 43 14.35 -4.07 3.23
N HIS A 44 14.33 -5.38 3.44
CA HIS A 44 13.09 -6.15 3.67
C HIS A 44 12.28 -5.65 4.87
N ASN A 45 12.94 -5.22 5.95
CA ASN A 45 12.25 -4.62 7.12
C ASN A 45 11.48 -3.34 6.77
N ARG A 46 12.03 -2.51 5.86
CA ARG A 46 11.35 -1.29 5.39
C ARG A 46 10.23 -1.65 4.42
N ALA A 47 10.45 -2.64 3.54
CA ALA A 47 9.43 -3.15 2.65
C ALA A 47 8.19 -3.64 3.41
N VAL A 48 8.37 -4.45 4.44
CA VAL A 48 7.31 -4.97 5.32
C VAL A 48 6.50 -3.83 5.95
N ARG A 49 7.14 -2.77 6.43
CA ARG A 49 6.44 -1.59 6.97
C ARG A 49 5.59 -0.90 5.91
N HIS A 50 6.11 -0.73 4.70
CA HIS A 50 5.38 -0.13 3.59
C HIS A 50 4.17 -0.98 3.20
N TYR A 51 4.34 -2.30 3.08
CA TYR A 51 3.24 -3.21 2.77
C TYR A 51 2.19 -3.27 3.87
N LEU A 52 2.59 -3.26 5.14
CA LEU A 52 1.65 -3.24 6.26
C LEU A 52 0.73 -1.99 6.21
N ILE A 53 1.32 -0.81 5.98
CA ILE A 53 0.55 0.44 5.88
C ILE A 53 -0.36 0.40 4.65
N SER A 54 0.16 -0.07 3.52
CA SER A 54 -0.60 -0.19 2.27
C SER A 54 -1.78 -1.17 2.40
N ALA A 55 -1.59 -2.31 3.05
CA ALA A 55 -2.64 -3.30 3.32
C ALA A 55 -3.75 -2.70 4.21
N LYS A 56 -3.39 -1.95 5.26
CA LYS A 56 -4.34 -1.21 6.11
C LYS A 56 -5.13 -0.13 5.38
N MET A 57 -4.71 0.24 4.18
CA MET A 57 -5.42 1.19 3.31
C MET A 57 -6.27 0.49 2.25
N GLY A 58 -6.36 -0.84 2.28
CA GLY A 58 -7.15 -1.64 1.34
C GLY A 58 -6.39 -2.11 0.10
N GLU A 59 -5.06 -2.07 0.08
CA GLU A 59 -4.29 -2.59 -1.05
C GLU A 59 -4.05 -4.10 -0.94
N ARG A 60 -4.73 -4.89 -1.79
CA ARG A 60 -4.70 -6.35 -1.73
C ARG A 60 -3.32 -6.92 -2.02
N ASP A 61 -2.60 -6.33 -2.97
CA ASP A 61 -1.28 -6.84 -3.39
C ASP A 61 -0.24 -6.71 -2.26
N SER A 62 -0.48 -5.79 -1.31
CA SER A 62 0.38 -5.63 -0.14
C SER A 62 0.23 -6.79 0.84
N VAL A 63 -0.96 -7.37 0.98
CA VAL A 63 -1.19 -8.57 1.81
C VAL A 63 -0.47 -9.79 1.23
N GLU A 64 -0.50 -9.96 -0.09
CA GLU A 64 0.23 -11.05 -0.76
C GLU A 64 1.75 -10.89 -0.61
N ASN A 65 2.25 -9.66 -0.69
CA ASN A 65 3.67 -9.40 -0.42
C ASN A 65 4.04 -9.62 1.05
N MET A 66 3.16 -9.31 2.00
CA MET A 66 3.36 -9.66 3.41
C MET A 66 3.42 -11.18 3.63
N LYS A 67 2.59 -11.96 2.93
CA LYS A 67 2.66 -13.43 2.96
C LYS A 67 4.02 -13.93 2.46
N ARG A 68 4.51 -13.39 1.33
CA ARG A 68 5.84 -13.72 0.80
C ARG A 68 6.96 -13.33 1.77
N SER A 69 6.88 -12.15 2.39
CA SER A 69 7.83 -11.71 3.41
C SER A 69 7.81 -12.61 4.64
N PHE A 70 6.64 -13.08 5.09
CA PHE A 70 6.51 -14.02 6.20
C PHE A 70 7.13 -15.39 5.86
N MET A 71 6.79 -15.94 4.69
CA MET A 71 7.39 -17.19 4.21
C MET A 71 8.92 -17.11 4.05
N GLY A 72 9.42 -15.94 3.66
CA GLY A 72 10.86 -15.66 3.55
C GLY A 72 11.55 -15.32 4.88
N GLY A 73 10.83 -15.28 6.01
CA GLY A 73 11.38 -14.94 7.33
C GLY A 73 11.68 -13.45 7.55
N PHE A 74 11.23 -12.57 6.66
CA PHE A 74 11.41 -11.12 6.75
C PHE A 74 10.29 -10.40 7.51
N ALA A 75 9.13 -11.05 7.65
CA ALA A 75 8.00 -10.56 8.44
C ALA A 75 7.65 -11.56 9.53
N THR A 76 7.17 -11.07 10.67
CA THR A 76 6.65 -11.93 11.75
C THR A 76 5.21 -12.36 11.46
N LYS A 77 4.75 -13.40 12.16
CA LYS A 77 3.37 -13.86 12.08
C LYS A 77 2.39 -12.75 12.48
N GLU A 78 2.76 -11.96 13.49
CA GLU A 78 1.97 -10.84 14.01
C GLU A 78 1.82 -9.76 12.94
N GLN A 79 2.90 -9.38 12.27
CA GLN A 79 2.86 -8.38 11.21
C GLN A 79 1.99 -8.83 10.02
N TYR A 80 2.06 -10.11 9.65
CA TYR A 80 1.21 -10.66 8.59
C TYR A 80 -0.27 -10.68 9.01
N ALA A 81 -0.57 -11.13 10.24
CA ALA A 81 -1.93 -11.11 10.77
C ALA A 81 -2.49 -9.68 10.86
N GLU A 82 -1.67 -8.71 11.23
CA GLU A 82 -2.04 -7.30 11.28
C GLU A 82 -2.35 -6.73 9.89
N ALA A 83 -1.60 -7.11 8.86
CA ALA A 83 -1.89 -6.72 7.47
C ALA A 83 -3.21 -7.30 6.97
N LEU A 84 -3.50 -8.56 7.27
CA LEU A 84 -4.77 -9.20 6.93
C LEU A 84 -5.96 -8.52 7.60
N LYS A 85 -5.85 -8.28 8.92
CA LYS A 85 -6.89 -7.59 9.67
C LYS A 85 -7.12 -6.17 9.15
N GLY A 86 -6.04 -5.41 8.95
CA GLY A 86 -6.12 -4.05 8.43
C GLY A 86 -6.76 -3.96 7.05
N TYR A 87 -6.47 -4.91 6.17
CA TYR A 87 -7.11 -4.99 4.86
C TYR A 87 -8.61 -5.30 4.98
N GLN A 88 -8.98 -6.25 5.85
CA GLN A 88 -10.38 -6.57 6.10
C GLN A 88 -11.14 -5.36 6.66
N ASP A 89 -10.59 -4.67 7.66
CA ASP A 89 -11.18 -3.47 8.24
C ASP A 89 -11.38 -2.39 7.17
N ALA A 90 -10.38 -2.14 6.32
CA ALA A 90 -10.48 -1.17 5.22
C ALA A 90 -11.56 -1.55 4.19
N VAL A 91 -11.69 -2.82 3.85
CA VAL A 91 -12.71 -3.32 2.92
C VAL A 91 -14.12 -3.19 3.51
N GLU A 92 -14.29 -3.48 4.80
CA GLU A 92 -15.59 -3.35 5.47
C GLU A 92 -16.00 -1.89 5.66
N GLU A 93 -15.08 -1.00 6.05
CA GLU A 93 -15.33 0.44 6.08
C GLU A 93 -15.77 0.99 4.71
N MET A 94 -15.17 0.50 3.61
CA MET A 94 -15.60 0.89 2.26
C MET A 94 -17.03 0.43 1.91
N LYS A 95 -17.53 -0.64 2.53
CA LYS A 95 -18.88 -1.19 2.33
C LYS A 95 -19.91 -0.65 3.34
N SER A 96 -19.49 0.10 4.35
CA SER A 96 -20.37 0.45 5.46
C SER A 96 -21.49 1.42 5.03
N PRO A 97 -22.73 1.26 5.52
CA PRO A 97 -23.90 2.05 5.10
C PRO A 97 -23.74 3.56 5.25
N GLN A 98 -22.83 4.03 6.12
CA GLN A 98 -22.58 5.46 6.29
C GLN A 98 -22.04 6.12 5.02
N ARG A 99 -21.36 5.38 4.13
CA ARG A 99 -20.94 5.91 2.82
C ARG A 99 -22.09 5.97 1.82
N ASP A 100 -22.97 4.96 1.82
CA ASP A 100 -24.21 4.99 1.02
C ASP A 100 -25.15 6.10 1.50
N GLU A 101 -25.25 6.32 2.80
CA GLU A 101 -26.06 7.38 3.41
C GLU A 101 -25.44 8.75 3.15
N ALA A 102 -24.12 8.91 3.24
CA ALA A 102 -23.41 10.15 2.87
C ALA A 102 -23.50 10.45 1.36
N MET A 103 -23.46 9.44 0.49
CA MET A 103 -23.68 9.60 -0.96
C MET A 103 -25.13 10.00 -1.26
N ARG A 104 -26.12 9.38 -0.58
CA ARG A 104 -27.54 9.75 -0.68
C ARG A 104 -27.82 11.17 -0.17
N LEU A 105 -27.26 11.54 0.98
CA LEU A 105 -27.38 12.87 1.56
C LEU A 105 -26.67 13.94 0.70
N GLY A 106 -25.49 13.63 0.17
CA GLY A 106 -24.77 14.51 -0.76
C GLY A 106 -25.55 14.78 -2.05
N HIS A 107 -26.22 13.76 -2.61
CA HIS A 107 -27.10 13.94 -3.78
C HIS A 107 -28.36 14.76 -3.47
N LEU A 108 -28.91 14.64 -2.25
CA LEU A 108 -30.09 15.40 -1.81
C LEU A 108 -29.76 16.88 -1.52
N LEU A 109 -28.58 17.19 -1.01
CA LEU A 109 -28.16 18.54 -0.66
C LEU A 109 -27.59 19.34 -1.86
N GLY A 110 -27.20 18.66 -2.95
CA GLY A 110 -26.71 19.28 -4.19
C GLY A 110 -27.79 19.71 -5.20
N LYS A 111 -29.08 19.51 -4.88
CA LYS A 111 -30.22 20.00 -5.67
C LYS A 111 -30.92 21.15 -4.94
N LYS A 112 -30.29 22.32 -4.89
CA LYS A 112 -30.95 23.60 -4.60
C LYS A 112 -30.41 24.67 -5.52
#